data_AF-A0A0G0PR29-F1
#
_entry.id   AF-A0A0G0PR29-F1
#
_cell.length_a   1.000
_cell.length_b   1.000
_cell.length_c   1.000
_cell.angle_alpha   90.00
_cell.angle_beta   90.00
_cell.angle_gamma   90.00
#
_symmetry.space_group_name_H-M   'P 1'
#
loop_
_entity.id
_entity.type
_entity.pdbx_description
1 polymer ?
#
loop_
_entity_poly.entity_id
_entity_poly.type
_entity_poly.pdbx_seq_one_letter_code
_entity_poly.pdbx_strand_id
1 'polypeptide(L)'
;MKTYEETAEGDDMTWKDKQDKLEEIAEKHGSEFLICALGWADILIDLNSDLGKVVPDYRALQIKEKFGVLRCYIDQAELMDPEIRKQAYDAIGRAEIRSQGACEICGKDATQTETSWVKTFCPQHTEKMKTKGFSEIVKEFYQENNLEWNLGW
;
A
#
# COMPACT_ATOMS: atom_id res chain seq x y z
N MET A 1 -30.49 -10.25 7.92
CA MET A 1 -29.29 -10.88 7.37
C MET A 1 -29.00 -10.14 6.07
N LYS A 2 -28.20 -9.06 6.13
CA LYS A 2 -27.92 -8.24 4.96
C LYS A 2 -26.85 -8.96 4.14
N THR A 3 -27.19 -9.28 2.90
CA THR A 3 -26.25 -9.69 1.87
C THR A 3 -25.30 -8.52 1.62
N TYR A 4 -24.00 -8.76 1.73
CA TYR A 4 -22.96 -7.76 1.41
C TYR A 4 -22.83 -7.70 -0.10
N GLU A 5 -23.79 -7.05 -0.74
CA GLU A 5 -23.68 -6.55 -2.11
C GLU A 5 -23.10 -5.13 -2.05
N GLU A 6 -22.01 -4.94 -2.79
CA GLU A 6 -21.66 -3.72 -3.52
C GLU A 6 -21.88 -2.38 -2.80
N THR A 7 -20.80 -1.81 -2.25
CA THR A 7 -20.72 -0.35 -2.08
C THR A 7 -19.49 0.16 -2.82
N ALA A 8 -19.71 0.45 -4.09
CA ALA A 8 -18.90 1.39 -4.88
C ALA A 8 -19.61 2.74 -4.85
N GLU A 9 -19.05 3.73 -4.17
CA GLU A 9 -19.39 5.15 -4.36
C GLU A 9 -18.12 6.00 -4.19
N GLY A 10 -17.50 6.33 -5.33
CA GLY A 10 -16.37 7.25 -5.44
C GLY A 10 -15.41 6.83 -6.54
N ASP A 11 -15.73 7.12 -7.81
CA ASP A 11 -14.84 6.99 -9.00
C ASP A 11 -13.83 5.83 -8.91
N ASP A 12 -14.35 4.61 -8.79
CA ASP A 12 -13.61 3.48 -8.22
C ASP A 12 -12.67 2.86 -9.26
N MET A 13 -11.39 3.23 -9.19
CA MET A 13 -10.32 2.68 -10.02
C MET A 13 -10.34 1.15 -9.96
N THR A 14 -10.26 0.49 -11.11
CA THR A 14 -10.07 -0.96 -11.15
C THR A 14 -8.71 -1.33 -10.54
N TRP A 15 -8.50 -2.60 -10.20
CA TRP A 15 -7.19 -3.07 -9.74
C TRP A 15 -6.09 -2.83 -10.78
N LYS A 16 -6.43 -2.88 -12.07
CA LYS A 16 -5.48 -2.59 -13.15
C LYS A 16 -5.14 -1.09 -13.18
N ASP A 17 -6.15 -0.23 -13.08
CA ASP A 17 -5.92 1.22 -12.98
C ASP A 17 -5.03 1.57 -11.79
N LYS A 18 -5.23 0.88 -10.65
CA LYS A 18 -4.41 1.05 -9.44
C LYS A 18 -2.96 0.60 -9.69
N GLN A 19 -2.74 -0.56 -10.31
CA GLN A 19 -1.40 -1.04 -10.68
C GLN A 19 -0.70 -0.03 -11.60
N ASP A 20 -1.35 0.38 -12.68
CA ASP A 20 -0.80 1.30 -13.67
C ASP A 20 -0.48 2.67 -13.04
N LYS A 21 -1.34 3.14 -12.12
CA LYS A 21 -1.10 4.41 -11.41
C LYS A 21 0.10 4.32 -10.48
N LEU A 22 0.27 3.20 -9.79
CA LEU A 22 1.44 3.02 -8.95
C LEU A 22 2.71 2.92 -9.79
N GLU A 23 2.68 2.27 -10.95
CA GLU A 23 3.80 2.25 -11.90
C GLU A 23 4.20 3.66 -12.34
N GLU A 24 3.25 4.53 -12.70
CA GLU A 24 3.49 5.94 -13.01
C GLU A 24 4.16 6.69 -11.84
N ILE A 25 3.64 6.50 -10.62
CA ILE A 25 4.20 7.11 -9.40
C ILE A 25 5.64 6.65 -9.18
N ALA A 26 5.88 5.35 -9.37
CA ALA A 26 7.17 4.72 -9.13
C ALA A 26 8.21 5.20 -10.17
N GLU A 27 7.82 5.32 -11.44
CA GLU A 27 8.65 5.91 -12.50
C GLU A 27 9.04 7.35 -12.20
N LYS A 28 8.08 8.15 -11.70
CA LYS A 28 8.30 9.57 -11.40
C LYS A 28 9.18 9.78 -10.16
N HIS A 29 8.91 9.05 -9.08
CA HIS A 29 9.46 9.34 -7.76
C HIS A 29 10.57 8.38 -7.31
N GLY A 30 10.90 7.36 -8.12
CA GLY A 30 11.91 6.36 -7.81
C GLY A 30 11.28 5.07 -7.25
N SER A 31 11.38 3.99 -8.04
CA SER A 31 10.63 2.75 -7.85
C SER A 31 11.41 1.59 -7.23
N GLU A 32 12.73 1.72 -7.09
CA GLU A 32 13.63 0.55 -6.98
C GLU A 32 13.40 -0.35 -5.76
N PHE A 33 12.54 0.05 -4.83
CA PHE A 33 12.24 -0.68 -3.61
C PHE A 33 10.79 -0.54 -3.17
N LEU A 34 9.83 -0.49 -4.09
CA LEU A 34 8.42 -0.66 -3.73
C LEU A 34 8.13 -2.16 -3.58
N ILE A 35 7.94 -2.61 -2.33
CA ILE A 35 7.82 -4.02 -1.97
C ILE A 35 6.59 -4.17 -1.05
N CYS A 36 5.42 -4.06 -1.66
CA CYS A 36 4.11 -4.07 -1.01
C CYS A 36 3.08 -4.70 -1.96
N ALA A 37 2.21 -5.56 -1.41
CA ALA A 37 1.09 -6.07 -2.17
C ALA A 37 0.05 -4.95 -2.48
N LEU A 38 -0.68 -5.12 -3.59
CA LEU A 38 -1.61 -4.11 -4.13
C LEU A 38 -2.75 -3.72 -3.19
N GLY A 39 -3.02 -4.46 -2.11
CA GLY A 39 -4.05 -4.09 -1.15
C GLY A 39 -3.84 -2.71 -0.52
N TRP A 40 -2.61 -2.16 -0.55
CA TRP A 40 -2.32 -0.81 -0.07
C TRP A 40 -2.27 0.26 -1.18
N ALA A 41 -2.70 -0.05 -2.40
CA ALA A 41 -2.62 0.88 -3.54
C ALA A 41 -3.28 2.23 -3.27
N ASP A 42 -4.49 2.26 -2.71
CA ASP A 42 -5.18 3.51 -2.41
C ASP A 42 -4.41 4.36 -1.38
N ILE A 43 -3.83 3.70 -0.37
CA ILE A 43 -3.00 4.36 0.65
C ILE A 43 -1.75 4.98 0.00
N LEU A 44 -1.14 4.28 -0.95
CA LEU A 44 0.05 4.74 -1.68
C LEU A 44 -0.27 5.89 -2.65
N ILE A 45 -1.38 5.83 -3.36
CA ILE A 45 -1.86 6.88 -4.25
C ILE A 45 -2.16 8.16 -3.44
N ASP A 46 -2.86 8.01 -2.31
CA ASP A 46 -3.14 9.12 -1.39
C ASP A 46 -1.85 9.71 -0.80
N LEU A 47 -0.92 8.84 -0.38
CA LEU A 47 0.39 9.27 0.13
C LEU A 47 1.16 10.07 -0.92
N ASN A 48 1.20 9.61 -2.17
CA ASN A 48 1.85 10.34 -3.26
C ASN A 48 1.19 11.71 -3.50
N SER A 49 -0.15 11.78 -3.47
CA SER A 49 -0.88 13.05 -3.59
C SER A 49 -0.52 14.02 -2.46
N ASP A 50 -0.48 13.53 -1.22
CA ASP A 50 -0.15 14.36 -0.05
C ASP A 50 1.33 14.81 -0.05
N LEU A 51 2.26 13.91 -0.36
CA LEU A 51 3.68 14.24 -0.49
C LEU A 51 3.91 15.22 -1.63
N GLY A 52 3.26 15.03 -2.78
CA GLY A 52 3.40 15.90 -3.95
C GLY A 52 2.91 17.35 -3.73
N LYS A 53 2.03 17.59 -2.75
CA LYS A 53 1.63 18.95 -2.36
C LYS A 53 2.71 19.69 -1.58
N VAL A 54 3.54 18.96 -0.84
CA VAL A 54 4.53 19.51 0.10
C VAL A 54 5.94 19.49 -0.51
N VAL A 55 6.27 18.39 -1.19
CA VAL A 55 7.55 18.14 -1.86
C VAL A 55 7.26 17.58 -3.26
N PRO A 56 6.95 18.44 -4.26
CA PRO A 56 6.48 18.01 -5.59
C PRO A 56 7.39 17.01 -6.32
N ASP A 57 8.71 17.10 -6.09
CA ASP A 57 9.75 16.27 -6.70
C ASP A 57 10.45 15.38 -5.67
N TYR A 58 9.72 14.91 -4.65
CA TYR A 58 10.29 13.98 -3.67
C TYR A 58 10.84 12.73 -4.37
N ARG A 59 11.93 12.18 -3.85
CA ARG A 59 12.44 10.88 -4.28
C ARG A 59 12.18 9.84 -3.20
N ALA A 60 11.45 8.78 -3.51
CA ALA A 60 11.34 7.63 -2.63
C ALA A 60 12.63 6.81 -2.69
N LEU A 61 13.21 6.55 -1.52
CA LEU A 61 14.32 5.63 -1.36
C LEU A 61 13.81 4.21 -1.16
N GLN A 62 12.75 4.03 -0.36
CA GLN A 62 12.12 2.73 -0.12
C GLN A 62 10.65 2.89 0.24
N ILE A 63 9.81 1.98 -0.26
CA ILE A 63 8.40 1.85 0.13
C ILE A 63 8.14 0.37 0.41
N LYS A 64 7.93 -0.01 1.67
CA LYS A 64 7.88 -1.44 2.04
C LYS A 64 6.93 -1.75 3.18
N GLU A 65 6.53 -3.01 3.27
CA GLU A 65 5.96 -3.57 4.49
C GLU A 65 7.05 -3.79 5.54
N LYS A 66 6.80 -3.35 6.78
CA LYS A 66 7.59 -3.73 7.95
C LYS A 66 6.73 -3.77 9.22
N PHE A 67 6.59 -4.98 9.77
CA PHE A 67 5.79 -5.30 10.96
C PHE A 67 4.29 -5.05 10.77
N GLY A 68 3.75 -5.38 9.59
CA GLY A 68 2.35 -5.16 9.25
C GLY A 68 2.00 -3.68 9.12
N VAL A 69 2.97 -2.87 8.69
CA VAL A 69 2.84 -1.41 8.50
C VAL A 69 3.59 -1.00 7.24
N LEU A 70 3.02 -0.10 6.47
CA LEU A 70 3.70 0.59 5.38
C LEU A 70 4.84 1.47 5.95
N ARG A 71 6.01 1.45 5.32
CA ARG A 71 7.11 2.38 5.57
C ARG A 71 7.47 3.09 4.28
N CYS A 72 7.56 4.40 4.33
CA CYS A 72 8.05 5.24 3.24
C CYS A 72 9.28 6.03 3.71
N TYR A 73 10.37 5.92 2.96
CA TYR A 73 11.59 6.67 3.19
C TYR A 73 11.83 7.55 1.96
N ILE A 74 11.96 8.86 2.17
CA ILE A 74 12.24 9.83 1.11
C ILE A 74 13.64 10.41 1.25
N ASP A 75 14.27 10.72 0.12
CA ASP A 75 15.62 11.27 0.06
C ASP A 75 15.67 12.70 0.62
N GLN A 76 16.84 13.07 1.14
CA GLN A 76 17.18 14.43 1.61
C GLN A 76 16.21 15.04 2.63
N ALA A 77 15.38 14.24 3.31
CA ALA A 77 14.40 14.72 4.29
C ALA A 77 15.06 15.63 5.36
N GLU A 78 16.23 15.26 5.85
CA GLU A 78 16.96 16.02 6.88
C GLU A 78 17.45 17.40 6.41
N LEU A 79 17.61 17.59 5.10
CA LEU A 79 18.02 18.86 4.49
C LEU A 79 16.85 19.79 4.19
N MET A 80 15.61 19.29 4.30
CA MET A 80 14.40 20.08 4.06
C MET A 80 14.22 21.14 5.15
N ASP A 81 13.51 22.20 4.80
CA ASP A 81 12.98 23.15 5.77
C ASP A 81 12.20 22.39 6.87
N PRO A 82 12.37 22.72 8.17
CA PRO A 82 11.75 21.97 9.27
C PRO A 82 10.23 21.84 9.18
N GLU A 83 9.53 22.85 8.66
CA GLU A 83 8.07 22.82 8.54
C GLU A 83 7.64 21.92 7.38
N ILE A 84 8.32 22.02 6.23
CA ILE A 84 8.12 21.11 5.09
C ILE A 84 8.39 19.66 5.50
N ARG A 85 9.50 19.42 6.21
CA ARG A 85 9.85 18.10 6.73
C ARG A 85 8.76 17.54 7.64
N LYS A 86 8.24 18.37 8.56
CA LYS A 86 7.16 17.97 9.45
C LYS A 86 5.91 17.57 8.66
N GLN A 87 5.50 18.38 7.68
CA GLN A 87 4.31 18.08 6.87
C GLN A 87 4.48 16.79 6.04
N ALA A 88 5.67 16.54 5.50
CA ALA A 88 5.97 15.30 4.79
C ALA A 88 5.89 14.09 5.73
N TYR A 89 6.46 14.16 6.93
CA TYR A 89 6.35 13.08 7.91
C TYR A 89 4.94 12.89 8.45
N ASP A 90 4.15 13.95 8.59
CA ASP A 90 2.75 13.85 8.95
C ASP A 90 1.96 13.10 7.86
N ALA A 91 2.26 13.32 6.57
CA ALA A 91 1.67 12.57 5.46
C ALA A 91 2.05 11.08 5.49
N ILE A 92 3.34 10.79 5.66
CA ILE A 92 3.82 9.42 5.81
C ILE A 92 3.14 8.75 7.01
N GLY A 93 3.12 9.38 8.18
CA GLY A 93 2.51 8.84 9.40
C GLY A 93 1.02 8.50 9.24
N ARG A 94 0.25 9.31 8.51
CA ARG A 94 -1.15 8.98 8.20
C ARG A 94 -1.25 7.70 7.36
N ALA A 95 -0.38 7.53 6.37
CA ALA A 95 -0.34 6.31 5.56
C ALA A 95 0.06 5.08 6.39
N GLU A 96 1.03 5.23 7.31
CA GLU A 96 1.42 4.16 8.23
C GLU A 96 0.26 3.73 9.14
N ILE A 97 -0.48 4.69 9.71
CA ILE A 97 -1.66 4.40 10.55
C ILE A 97 -2.74 3.69 9.75
N ARG A 98 -3.04 4.14 8.53
CA ARG A 98 -4.05 3.49 7.67
C ARG A 98 -3.65 2.05 7.32
N SER A 99 -2.38 1.81 7.00
CA SER A 99 -1.91 0.48 6.59
C SER A 99 -2.07 -0.58 7.70
N GLN A 100 -1.97 -0.19 8.98
CA GLN A 100 -2.15 -1.10 10.12
C GLN A 100 -3.55 -1.72 10.20
N GLY A 101 -4.56 -1.03 9.66
CA GLY A 101 -5.95 -1.48 9.63
C GLY A 101 -6.41 -2.00 8.27
N ALA A 102 -5.53 -2.07 7.27
CA ALA A 102 -5.90 -2.41 5.89
C ALA A 102 -5.22 -3.71 5.44
N CYS A 103 -5.97 -4.59 4.79
CA CYS A 103 -5.48 -5.87 4.32
C CYS A 103 -4.40 -5.69 3.25
N GLU A 104 -3.23 -6.31 3.43
CA GLU A 104 -2.12 -6.25 2.46
C GLU A 104 -2.52 -6.75 1.05
N ILE A 105 -3.51 -7.65 0.95
CA ILE A 105 -3.90 -8.26 -0.33
C ILE A 105 -4.99 -7.47 -1.04
N CYS A 106 -6.01 -6.96 -0.33
CA CYS A 106 -7.19 -6.36 -0.95
C CYS A 106 -7.65 -5.01 -0.36
N GLY A 107 -6.93 -4.45 0.60
CA GLY A 107 -7.20 -3.12 1.18
C GLY A 107 -8.39 -3.02 2.14
N LYS A 108 -9.24 -4.05 2.24
CA LYS A 108 -10.35 -4.09 3.20
C LYS A 108 -9.87 -4.05 4.65
N ASP A 109 -10.76 -3.66 5.56
CA ASP A 109 -10.52 -3.67 7.01
C ASP A 109 -9.90 -4.99 7.48
N ALA A 110 -8.84 -4.85 8.26
CA ALA A 110 -7.97 -5.92 8.66
C ALA A 110 -7.51 -5.80 10.11
N THR A 111 -7.09 -6.93 10.65
CA THR A 111 -6.40 -7.01 11.93
C THR A 111 -4.97 -7.49 11.73
N GLN A 112 -4.07 -7.05 12.60
CA GLN A 112 -2.71 -7.58 12.63
C GLN A 112 -2.69 -9.05 13.07
N THR A 113 -1.80 -9.83 12.48
CA THR A 113 -1.58 -11.23 12.86
C THR A 113 -0.72 -11.33 14.12
N GLU A 114 -1.02 -12.32 14.96
CA GLU A 114 -0.24 -12.65 16.16
C GLU A 114 0.92 -13.62 15.83
N THR A 115 1.67 -13.33 14.78
CA THR A 115 2.76 -14.18 14.26
C THR A 115 4.10 -13.48 14.36
N SER A 116 5.21 -14.25 14.35
CA SER A 116 6.57 -13.68 14.38
C SER A 116 6.86 -12.77 13.17
N TRP A 117 6.17 -12.98 12.05
CA TRP A 117 6.09 -12.05 10.94
C TRP A 117 4.71 -11.39 10.94
N VAL A 118 4.61 -10.17 11.47
CA VAL A 118 3.33 -9.46 11.59
C VAL A 118 2.88 -9.01 10.20
N LYS A 119 1.62 -9.29 9.88
CA LYS A 119 0.93 -8.86 8.65
C LYS A 119 -0.46 -8.36 8.96
N THR A 120 -1.11 -7.67 8.03
CA THR A 120 -2.51 -7.24 8.17
C THR A 120 -3.42 -7.95 7.18
N PHE A 121 -4.40 -8.70 7.69
CA PHE A 121 -5.35 -9.45 6.88
C PHE A 121 -6.79 -9.21 7.28
N CYS A 122 -7.67 -9.12 6.27
CA CYS A 122 -9.11 -9.19 6.48
C CYS A 122 -9.51 -10.65 6.79
N PRO A 123 -10.71 -10.89 7.37
CA PRO A 123 -11.13 -12.24 7.77
C PRO A 123 -11.03 -13.29 6.65
N GLN A 124 -11.36 -12.90 5.41
CA GLN A 124 -11.27 -13.78 4.24
C GLN A 124 -9.83 -14.23 3.95
N HIS A 125 -8.87 -13.31 3.99
CA HIS A 125 -7.46 -13.63 3.74
C HIS A 125 -6.81 -14.31 4.93
N THR A 126 -7.25 -14.03 6.16
CA THR A 126 -6.86 -14.79 7.35
C THR A 126 -7.21 -16.27 7.20
N GLU A 127 -8.39 -16.60 6.65
CA GLU A 127 -8.77 -18.00 6.40
C GLU A 127 -7.89 -18.65 5.33
N LYS A 128 -7.62 -17.95 4.22
CA LYS A 128 -6.71 -18.46 3.17
C LYS A 128 -5.29 -18.72 3.73
N MET A 129 -4.79 -17.86 4.61
CA MET A 129 -3.46 -18.00 5.25
C MET A 129 -3.31 -19.25 6.15
N LYS A 130 -4.40 -19.90 6.56
CA LYS A 130 -4.32 -21.17 7.30
C LYS A 130 -3.86 -22.35 6.44
N THR A 131 -4.05 -22.25 5.13
CA THR A 131 -3.80 -23.35 4.19
C THR A 131 -2.79 -23.01 3.09
N LYS A 132 -2.51 -21.72 2.86
CA LYS A 132 -1.61 -21.23 1.81
C LYS A 132 -0.60 -20.22 2.35
N GLY A 133 0.54 -20.11 1.66
CA GLY A 133 1.52 -19.07 1.95
C GLY A 133 1.10 -17.70 1.42
N PHE A 134 1.60 -16.61 2.02
CA PHE A 134 1.30 -15.25 1.60
C PHE A 134 1.53 -15.02 0.10
N SER A 135 2.70 -15.39 -0.42
CA SER A 135 3.04 -15.20 -1.84
C SER A 135 2.14 -16.00 -2.78
N GLU A 136 1.58 -17.13 -2.36
CA GLU A 136 0.62 -17.90 -3.14
C GLU A 136 -0.72 -17.16 -3.23
N ILE A 137 -1.20 -16.63 -2.10
CA ILE A 137 -2.47 -15.88 -2.05
C ILE A 137 -2.37 -14.59 -2.87
N VAL A 138 -1.24 -13.88 -2.80
CA VAL A 138 -1.02 -12.67 -3.63
C VAL A 138 -1.02 -13.07 -5.11
N LYS A 139 -0.40 -14.19 -5.51
CA LYS A 139 -0.41 -14.66 -6.91
C LYS A 139 -1.83 -14.95 -7.40
N GLU A 140 -2.62 -15.64 -6.59
CA GLU A 140 -4.03 -15.91 -6.91
C GLU A 140 -4.81 -14.63 -7.08
N PHE A 141 -4.63 -13.66 -6.17
CA PHE A 141 -5.28 -12.35 -6.28
C PHE A 141 -4.91 -11.64 -7.59
N TYR A 142 -3.63 -11.66 -7.99
CA TYR A 142 -3.19 -11.03 -9.25
C TYR A 142 -3.81 -11.74 -10.46
N GLN A 143 -3.84 -13.07 -10.45
CA GLN A 143 -4.46 -13.87 -11.52
C GLN A 143 -5.96 -13.62 -11.62
N GLU A 144 -6.68 -13.62 -10.49
CA GLU A 144 -8.13 -13.36 -10.40
C GLU A 144 -8.51 -11.98 -10.93
N ASN A 145 -7.60 -11.00 -10.84
CA ASN A 145 -7.83 -9.61 -11.27
C ASN A 145 -7.09 -9.24 -12.57
N ASN A 146 -6.53 -10.22 -13.30
CA ASN A 146 -5.81 -10.03 -14.56
C ASN A 146 -4.67 -8.98 -14.47
N LEU A 147 -3.90 -9.06 -13.39
CA LEU A 147 -2.78 -8.16 -13.08
C LEU A 147 -1.43 -8.77 -13.45
N GLU A 148 -0.46 -7.92 -13.78
CA GLU A 148 0.90 -8.38 -14.07
C GLU A 148 1.65 -8.69 -12.77
N TRP A 149 2.22 -9.89 -12.68
CA TRP A 149 3.13 -10.25 -11.59
C TRP A 149 4.53 -9.69 -11.86
N ASN A 150 4.75 -8.43 -11.52
CA ASN A 150 6.06 -7.81 -11.58
C ASN A 150 6.78 -8.08 -10.25
N LEU A 151 7.86 -8.89 -10.28
CA LEU A 151 8.71 -9.24 -9.11
C LEU A 151 9.41 -8.03 -8.45
N GLY A 152 9.06 -6.81 -8.84
CA GLY A 152 9.49 -5.54 -8.26
C GLY A 152 8.38 -4.75 -7.56
N TRP A 153 7.24 -5.39 -7.28
CA TRP A 153 6.17 -4.95 -6.36
C TRP A 153 6.05 -5.93 -5.19
#